data_AF-A0A2W4LNQ4-F1
#
_entry.id   AF-A0A2W4LNQ4-F1
#
_cell.length_a   1.000
_cell.length_b   1.000
_cell.length_c   1.000
_cell.angle_alpha   90.00
_cell.angle_beta   90.00
_cell.angle_gamma   90.00
#
_symmetry.space_group_name_H-M   'P 1'
#
loop_
_entity.id
_entity.type
_entity.pdbx_description
1 polymer ?
#
loop_
_entity_poly.entity_id
_entity_poly.type
_entity_poly.pdbx_seq_one_letter_code
_entity_poly.pdbx_strand_id
1 'polypeptide(L)'
;MTTPISPGYPTSPADLSAPEQEAAPYAWAETTGFEPAAASGYISSGELLAWLALTTGNTYDDMRWHMMGTEARRDLTKMLTELKSLLQQVKETNGVAGDIHAKAQQILDRFGGSAYGVLDPGTRALLDEIVAVDAEVKQEKAEHERQLEQATQQGGRRMETHGSRHFDAATDYRKASESWITHLDGTITSLGTSDQLALIKIQELNGQISQATQLASNIIAAHDRALTATITNVKA
;
A
#
# COMPACT_ATOMS: atom_id res chain seq x y z
N MET A 1 17.93 39.95 14.68
CA MET A 1 18.42 38.58 14.44
C MET A 1 17.51 37.64 15.20
N THR A 2 16.56 37.00 14.51
CA THR A 2 15.57 36.09 15.10
C THR A 2 15.63 34.79 14.31
N THR A 3 15.97 33.71 15.00
CA THR A 3 16.08 32.33 14.49
C THR A 3 14.68 31.74 14.22
N PRO A 4 14.50 30.94 13.17
CA PRO A 4 13.24 30.22 12.96
C PRO A 4 13.15 28.97 13.85
N ILE A 5 11.97 28.74 14.41
CA ILE A 5 11.57 27.57 15.21
C ILE A 5 11.17 26.45 14.25
N SER A 6 11.78 25.28 14.37
CA SER A 6 11.35 24.06 13.67
C SER A 6 10.14 23.42 14.38
N PRO A 7 9.10 22.96 13.66
CA PRO A 7 8.05 22.14 14.25
C PRO A 7 8.59 20.72 14.51
N GLY A 8 8.52 20.28 15.77
CA GLY A 8 8.81 18.89 16.15
C GLY A 8 7.61 17.99 15.86
N TYR A 9 7.85 16.83 15.28
CA TYR A 9 6.86 15.76 15.19
C TYR A 9 6.91 14.90 16.46
N PRO A 10 5.75 14.58 17.08
CA PRO A 10 5.72 13.66 18.20
C PRO A 10 6.00 12.22 17.75
N THR A 11 6.92 11.58 18.46
CA THR A 11 7.24 10.16 18.38
C THR A 11 6.41 9.38 19.40
N SER A 12 5.72 8.33 18.95
CA SER A 12 5.34 7.09 19.66
C SER A 12 3.84 6.79 19.77
N PRO A 13 3.41 5.50 19.67
CA PRO A 13 2.06 5.07 19.35
C PRO A 13 1.38 4.40 20.54
N ALA A 14 0.47 5.10 21.22
CA ALA A 14 -0.43 4.48 22.20
C ALA A 14 -1.56 5.45 22.54
N ASP A 15 -2.57 5.53 21.67
CA ASP A 15 -3.95 5.82 22.09
C ASP A 15 -4.91 5.60 20.91
N LEU A 16 -5.25 4.33 20.66
CA LEU A 16 -6.39 3.94 19.83
C LEU A 16 -7.57 3.65 20.75
N SER A 17 -8.26 4.70 21.16
CA SER A 17 -9.68 4.61 21.51
C SER A 17 -10.43 5.40 20.45
N ALA A 18 -11.04 4.68 19.52
CA ALA A 18 -11.85 5.26 18.46
C ALA A 18 -13.02 6.07 19.04
N PRO A 19 -13.28 7.26 18.48
CA PRO A 19 -14.63 7.67 18.17
C PRO A 19 -14.86 7.48 16.67
N GLU A 20 -16.10 7.10 16.37
CA GLU A 20 -16.76 7.08 15.07
C GLU A 20 -16.04 7.92 13.99
N GLN A 21 -15.51 7.23 12.98
CA GLN A 21 -15.04 7.87 11.75
C GLN A 21 -16.27 8.37 10.98
N GLU A 22 -16.73 9.54 11.42
CA GLU A 22 -17.38 10.53 10.59
C GLU A 22 -16.65 10.57 9.25
N ALA A 23 -17.40 10.34 8.16
CA ALA A 23 -16.87 10.33 6.80
C ALA A 23 -15.98 11.56 6.62
N ALA A 24 -14.68 11.35 6.43
CA ALA A 24 -13.74 12.44 6.21
C ALA A 24 -14.32 13.34 5.10
N PRO A 25 -14.59 14.63 5.36
CA PRO A 25 -15.08 15.52 4.32
C PRO A 25 -14.02 15.52 3.23
N TYR A 26 -14.46 15.21 2.02
CA TYR A 26 -13.64 15.17 0.81
C TYR A 26 -12.63 16.32 0.80
N ALA A 27 -11.38 16.06 0.39
CA ALA A 27 -10.27 17.02 0.36
C ALA A 27 -10.51 18.30 -0.48
N TRP A 28 -11.66 18.44 -1.15
CA TRP A 28 -12.09 19.71 -1.75
C TRP A 28 -12.80 20.66 -0.76
N ALA A 29 -13.23 20.17 0.41
CA ALA A 29 -13.94 20.97 1.40
C ALA A 29 -13.01 21.85 2.24
N GLU A 30 -11.73 21.49 2.38
CA GLU A 30 -10.72 22.30 3.07
C GLU A 30 -9.74 22.94 2.08
N THR A 31 -10.24 23.93 1.35
CA THR A 31 -9.39 25.00 0.80
C THR A 31 -9.06 25.99 1.93
N THR A 32 -8.46 25.51 3.02
CA THR A 32 -8.06 26.32 4.19
C THR A 32 -6.86 27.19 3.81
N GLY A 33 -7.13 28.24 3.03
CA GLY A 33 -6.12 29.18 2.55
C GLY A 33 -6.60 30.12 1.45
N PHE A 34 -7.80 29.93 0.90
CA PHE A 34 -8.40 30.86 -0.04
C PHE A 34 -9.52 31.64 0.67
N GLU A 35 -9.18 32.78 1.26
CA GLU A 35 -10.18 33.79 1.64
C GLU A 35 -10.46 34.66 0.39
N PRO A 36 -11.56 34.43 -0.36
CA PRO A 36 -11.97 35.41 -1.37
C PRO A 36 -12.22 36.73 -0.63
N ALA A 37 -11.62 37.83 -1.09
CA ALA A 37 -11.68 39.12 -0.42
C ALA A 37 -13.12 39.44 0.05
N ALA A 38 -13.30 39.47 1.37
CA ALA A 38 -14.57 39.39 2.09
C ALA A 38 -15.51 40.61 1.95
N ALA A 39 -15.56 41.28 0.81
CA ALA A 39 -16.46 42.43 0.59
C ALA A 39 -16.93 42.65 -0.86
N SER A 40 -16.45 41.89 -1.84
CA SER A 40 -16.87 42.03 -3.25
C SER A 40 -17.29 40.66 -3.78
N GLY A 41 -18.56 40.51 -4.18
CA GLY A 41 -19.07 39.28 -4.81
C GLY A 41 -18.44 38.93 -6.16
N TYR A 42 -17.39 39.65 -6.57
CA TYR A 42 -16.59 39.39 -7.75
C TYR A 42 -15.23 38.82 -7.34
N ILE A 43 -15.00 37.56 -7.70
CA ILE A 43 -13.66 36.96 -7.68
C ILE A 43 -12.86 37.60 -8.82
N SER A 44 -11.68 38.14 -8.51
CA SER A 44 -10.81 38.71 -9.53
C SER A 44 -10.29 37.62 -10.48
N SER A 45 -9.93 37.99 -11.71
CA SER A 45 -9.32 37.06 -12.66
C SER A 45 -8.03 36.41 -12.13
N GLY A 46 -7.24 37.14 -11.34
CA GLY A 46 -6.05 36.62 -10.67
C GLY A 46 -6.36 35.56 -9.61
N GLU A 47 -7.38 35.80 -8.78
CA GLU A 47 -7.87 34.84 -7.78
C GLU A 47 -8.43 33.57 -8.42
N LEU A 48 -9.16 33.68 -9.54
CA LEU A 48 -9.64 32.53 -10.32
C LEU A 48 -8.50 31.69 -10.89
N LEU A 49 -7.47 32.34 -11.46
CA LEU A 49 -6.30 31.64 -12.02
C LEU A 49 -5.46 30.98 -10.92
N ALA A 50 -5.31 31.61 -9.76
CA ALA A 50 -4.62 31.03 -8.61
C ALA A 50 -5.36 29.82 -8.06
N TRP A 51 -6.69 29.90 -7.90
CA TRP A 51 -7.53 28.77 -7.50
C TRP A 51 -7.43 27.61 -8.50
N LEU A 52 -7.45 27.91 -9.81
CA LEU A 52 -7.31 26.91 -10.86
C LEU A 52 -5.94 26.22 -10.82
N ALA A 53 -4.85 26.97 -10.63
CA ALA A 53 -3.50 26.43 -10.53
C ALA A 53 -3.35 25.51 -9.29
N LEU A 54 -3.89 25.92 -8.13
CA LEU A 54 -3.89 25.09 -6.93
C LEU A 54 -4.70 23.81 -7.12
N THR A 55 -5.91 23.94 -7.67
CA THR A 55 -6.82 22.80 -7.88
C THR A 55 -6.21 21.79 -8.85
N THR A 56 -5.64 22.26 -9.97
CA THR A 56 -4.98 21.39 -10.94
C THR A 56 -3.75 20.71 -10.33
N GLY A 57 -2.91 21.43 -9.58
CA GLY A 57 -1.76 20.87 -8.87
C GLY A 57 -2.15 19.73 -7.93
N ASN A 58 -3.10 19.97 -7.03
CA ASN A 58 -3.59 18.96 -6.10
C ASN A 58 -4.18 17.74 -6.84
N THR A 59 -4.92 17.97 -7.93
CA THR A 59 -5.52 16.88 -8.74
C THR A 59 -4.43 16.02 -9.40
N TYR A 60 -3.32 16.62 -9.85
CA TYR A 60 -2.19 15.87 -10.41
C TYR A 60 -1.45 15.07 -9.35
N ASP A 61 -1.25 15.62 -8.15
CA ASP A 61 -0.61 14.92 -7.05
C ASP A 61 -1.47 13.73 -6.58
N ASP A 62 -2.80 13.90 -6.47
CA ASP A 62 -3.74 12.82 -6.17
C ASP A 62 -3.71 11.73 -7.24
N MET A 63 -3.70 12.12 -8.52
CA MET A 63 -3.63 11.16 -9.62
C MET A 63 -2.32 10.37 -9.58
N ARG A 64 -1.19 11.05 -9.33
CA ARG A 64 0.11 10.42 -9.16
C ARG A 64 0.11 9.45 -7.99
N TRP A 65 -0.46 9.85 -6.86
CA TRP A 65 -0.59 8.98 -5.68
C TRP A 65 -1.37 7.71 -6.01
N HIS A 66 -2.52 7.84 -6.68
CA HIS A 66 -3.31 6.68 -7.09
C HIS A 66 -2.56 5.80 -8.10
N MET A 67 -1.86 6.38 -9.07
CA MET A 67 -1.06 5.64 -10.05
C MET A 67 0.12 4.88 -9.41
N MET A 68 0.84 5.51 -8.49
CA MET A 68 1.91 4.83 -7.74
C MET A 68 1.33 3.70 -6.88
N GLY A 69 0.17 3.93 -6.27
CA GLY A 69 -0.55 2.91 -5.50
C GLY A 69 -1.02 1.72 -6.35
N THR A 70 -1.50 1.94 -7.58
CA THR A 70 -1.94 0.85 -8.48
C THR A 70 -0.74 0.01 -8.93
N GLU A 71 0.37 0.64 -9.28
CA GLU A 71 1.60 -0.08 -9.62
C GLU A 71 2.10 -0.94 -8.46
N ALA A 72 2.13 -0.40 -7.24
CA ALA A 72 2.54 -1.14 -6.06
C ALA A 72 1.57 -2.29 -5.72
N ARG A 73 0.25 -2.09 -5.83
CA ARG A 73 -0.77 -3.15 -5.64
C ARG A 73 -0.63 -4.25 -6.68
N ARG A 74 -0.38 -3.90 -7.94
CA ARG A 74 -0.17 -4.87 -9.02
C ARG A 74 1.07 -5.74 -8.76
N ASP A 75 2.18 -5.11 -8.39
CA ASP A 75 3.42 -5.82 -8.08
C ASP A 75 3.27 -6.71 -6.85
N LEU A 76 2.57 -6.25 -5.80
CA LEU A 76 2.24 -7.06 -4.62
C LEU A 76 1.37 -8.25 -5.01
N THR A 77 0.31 -8.02 -5.79
CA THR A 77 -0.59 -9.08 -6.26
C THR A 77 0.17 -10.17 -7.00
N LYS A 78 1.11 -9.79 -7.87
CA LYS A 78 1.98 -10.73 -8.58
C LYS A 78 2.81 -11.57 -7.60
N MET A 79 3.48 -10.95 -6.64
CA MET A 79 4.32 -11.67 -5.68
C MET A 79 3.52 -12.56 -4.72
N LEU A 80 2.33 -12.14 -4.29
CA LEU A 80 1.43 -12.97 -3.48
C LEU A 80 0.89 -14.16 -4.29
N THR A 81 0.61 -13.98 -5.58
CA THR A 81 0.18 -15.06 -6.48
C THR A 81 1.32 -16.09 -6.66
N GLU A 82 2.55 -15.62 -6.83
CA GLU A 82 3.73 -16.48 -6.89
C GLU A 82 3.93 -17.24 -5.56
N LEU A 83 3.82 -16.57 -4.41
CA LEU A 83 3.90 -17.20 -3.09
C LEU A 83 2.81 -18.27 -2.90
N LYS A 84 1.57 -17.97 -3.29
CA LYS A 84 0.45 -18.93 -3.28
C LYS A 84 0.77 -20.16 -4.12
N SER A 85 1.32 -19.98 -5.32
CA SER A 85 1.67 -21.10 -6.20
C SER A 85 2.75 -22.01 -5.58
N LEU A 86 3.74 -21.43 -4.88
CA LEU A 86 4.75 -22.19 -4.16
C LEU A 86 4.14 -22.97 -2.99
N LEU A 87 3.24 -22.35 -2.22
CA LEU A 87 2.51 -23.02 -1.14
C LEU A 87 1.65 -24.19 -1.66
N GLN A 88 0.98 -24.01 -2.80
CA GLN A 88 0.21 -25.08 -3.45
C GLN A 88 1.12 -26.22 -3.92
N GLN A 89 2.26 -25.90 -4.52
CA GLN A 89 3.23 -26.91 -4.98
C GLN A 89 3.78 -27.74 -3.82
N VAL A 90 4.09 -27.12 -2.69
CA VAL A 90 4.57 -27.83 -1.49
C VAL A 90 3.48 -28.72 -0.91
N LYS A 91 2.22 -28.25 -0.87
CA LYS A 91 1.07 -29.06 -0.45
C LYS A 91 0.89 -30.32 -1.30
N GLU A 92 1.10 -30.22 -2.62
CA GLU A 92 0.89 -31.32 -3.57
C GLU A 92 2.08 -32.29 -3.66
N THR A 93 3.30 -31.78 -3.56
CA THR A 93 4.52 -32.53 -3.94
C THR A 93 5.47 -32.82 -2.79
N ASN A 94 5.16 -32.42 -1.54
CA ASN A 94 6.09 -32.43 -0.41
C ASN A 94 7.43 -31.69 -0.75
N GLY A 95 7.33 -30.63 -1.55
CA GLY A 95 8.45 -29.89 -2.12
C GLY A 95 9.16 -28.94 -1.15
N VAL A 96 10.31 -28.40 -1.59
CA VAL A 96 11.30 -27.65 -0.79
C VAL A 96 10.73 -26.33 -0.26
N ALA A 97 10.56 -26.22 1.06
CA ALA A 97 10.04 -25.04 1.76
C ALA A 97 10.91 -23.76 1.62
N GLY A 98 12.17 -23.90 1.18
CA GLY A 98 13.13 -22.80 1.06
C GLY A 98 12.71 -21.66 0.11
N ASP A 99 12.00 -21.97 -0.97
CA ASP A 99 11.55 -20.96 -1.94
C ASP A 99 10.40 -20.11 -1.39
N ILE A 100 9.57 -20.69 -0.51
CA ILE A 100 8.44 -20.01 0.16
C ILE A 100 8.97 -18.94 1.11
N HIS A 101 9.95 -19.29 1.95
CA HIS A 101 10.57 -18.35 2.88
C HIS A 101 11.27 -17.20 2.15
N ALA A 102 12.08 -17.51 1.13
CA ALA A 102 12.76 -16.47 0.35
C ALA A 102 11.75 -15.50 -0.29
N LYS A 103 10.62 -16.04 -0.77
CA LYS A 103 9.56 -15.22 -1.37
C LYS A 103 8.80 -14.39 -0.34
N ALA A 104 8.46 -14.96 0.82
CA ALA A 104 7.79 -14.23 1.89
C ALA A 104 8.67 -13.08 2.43
N GLN A 105 9.96 -13.36 2.65
CA GLN A 105 10.93 -12.34 3.06
C GLN A 105 11.07 -11.24 1.99
N GLN A 106 11.15 -11.60 0.71
CA GLN A 106 11.20 -10.62 -0.38
C GLN A 106 9.97 -9.69 -0.39
N ILE A 107 8.79 -10.22 -0.08
CA ILE A 107 7.56 -9.42 0.01
C ILE A 107 7.62 -8.46 1.20
N LEU A 108 8.07 -8.95 2.37
CA LEU A 108 8.25 -8.12 3.57
C LEU A 108 9.29 -7.01 3.37
N ASP A 109 10.42 -7.31 2.74
CA ASP A 109 11.48 -6.33 2.48
C ASP A 109 10.99 -5.23 1.52
N ARG A 110 10.18 -5.60 0.52
CA ARG A 110 9.71 -4.67 -0.51
C ARG A 110 8.47 -3.88 -0.09
N PHE A 111 7.56 -4.48 0.66
CA PHE A 111 6.25 -3.89 0.99
C PHE A 111 5.97 -3.75 2.48
N GLY A 112 6.81 -4.28 3.35
CA GLY A 112 6.71 -4.10 4.80
C GLY A 112 7.14 -2.73 5.30
N GLY A 113 7.71 -1.89 4.44
CA GLY A 113 7.99 -0.48 4.73
C GLY A 113 6.73 0.39 4.64
N SER A 114 6.68 1.46 5.44
CA SER A 114 5.56 2.42 5.49
C SER A 114 5.40 3.27 4.22
N ALA A 115 6.35 3.21 3.28
CA ALA A 115 6.41 4.11 2.13
C ALA A 115 5.17 4.06 1.22
N TYR A 116 4.43 2.95 1.21
CA TYR A 116 3.26 2.78 0.34
C TYR A 116 2.02 2.20 1.04
N GLY A 117 2.14 1.70 2.27
CA GLY A 117 1.00 1.19 3.06
C GLY A 117 0.16 0.09 2.38
N VAL A 118 0.72 -0.60 1.37
CA VAL A 118 -0.03 -1.54 0.52
C VAL A 118 -0.25 -2.89 1.19
N LEU A 119 0.68 -3.27 2.08
CA LEU A 119 0.58 -4.49 2.85
C LEU A 119 -0.31 -4.24 4.07
N ASP A 120 -1.47 -4.90 4.12
CA ASP A 120 -2.32 -4.82 5.30
C ASP A 120 -1.67 -5.56 6.48
N PRO A 121 -2.00 -5.17 7.74
CA PRO A 121 -1.41 -5.77 8.92
C PRO A 121 -1.61 -7.29 9.03
N GLY A 122 -2.73 -7.81 8.52
CA GLY A 122 -3.03 -9.24 8.53
C GLY A 122 -2.11 -10.03 7.59
N THR A 123 -1.97 -9.56 6.35
CA THR A 123 -1.03 -10.16 5.38
C THR A 123 0.41 -10.06 5.87
N ARG A 124 0.79 -8.96 6.52
CA ARG A 124 2.12 -8.83 7.13
C ARG A 124 2.36 -9.89 8.19
N ALA A 125 1.45 -10.04 9.15
CA ALA A 125 1.57 -11.02 10.21
C ALA A 125 1.65 -12.45 9.66
N LEU A 126 0.87 -12.76 8.62
CA LEU A 126 0.94 -14.03 7.91
C LEU A 126 2.31 -14.26 7.25
N LEU A 127 2.90 -13.26 6.61
CA LEU A 127 4.22 -13.39 5.99
C LEU A 127 5.31 -13.59 7.05
N ASP A 128 5.22 -12.89 8.18
CA ASP A 128 6.11 -13.09 9.33
C ASP A 128 5.95 -14.51 9.90
N GLU A 129 4.73 -15.04 9.98
CA GLU A 129 4.43 -16.42 10.39
C GLU A 129 5.04 -17.45 9.44
N ILE A 130 4.88 -17.27 8.12
CA ILE A 130 5.48 -18.15 7.09
C ILE A 130 7.01 -18.17 7.25
N VAL A 131 7.62 -17.01 7.47
CA VAL A 131 9.07 -16.88 7.66
C VAL A 131 9.52 -17.60 8.92
N ALA A 132 8.77 -17.48 10.03
CA ALA A 132 9.06 -18.14 11.30
C ALA A 132 8.93 -19.67 11.22
N VAL A 133 7.84 -20.19 10.64
CA VAL A 133 7.60 -21.64 10.54
C VAL A 133 8.67 -22.32 9.67
N ASP A 134 9.12 -21.70 8.58
CA ASP A 134 10.21 -22.28 7.77
C ASP A 134 11.55 -22.29 8.52
N ALA A 135 11.80 -21.29 9.38
CA ALA A 135 13.00 -21.25 10.21
C ALA A 135 13.00 -22.36 11.28
N GLU A 136 11.85 -22.62 11.90
CA GLU A 136 11.67 -23.71 12.87
C GLU A 136 11.88 -25.09 12.22
N VAL A 137 11.26 -25.33 11.05
CA VAL A 137 11.43 -26.59 10.30
C VAL A 137 12.90 -26.83 9.89
N LYS A 138 13.63 -25.78 9.50
CA LYS A 138 15.06 -25.88 9.18
C LYS A 138 15.91 -26.21 10.41
N GLN A 139 15.59 -25.63 11.57
CA GLN A 139 16.31 -25.91 12.83
C GLN A 139 16.07 -27.36 13.29
N GLU A 140 14.84 -27.84 13.30
CA GLU A 140 14.52 -29.22 13.68
C GLU A 140 15.21 -30.25 12.78
N LYS A 141 15.24 -30.01 11.46
CA LYS A 141 15.96 -30.89 10.52
C LYS A 141 17.45 -30.95 10.83
N ALA A 142 18.08 -29.81 11.11
CA ALA A 142 19.50 -29.75 11.43
C ALA A 142 19.82 -30.42 12.78
N GLU A 143 18.93 -30.31 13.77
CA GLU A 143 19.08 -30.98 15.05
C GLU A 143 18.91 -32.50 14.94
N HIS A 144 17.93 -32.96 14.16
CA HIS A 144 17.72 -34.38 13.90
C HIS A 144 18.92 -35.01 13.19
N GLU A 145 19.51 -34.30 12.21
CA GLU A 145 20.72 -34.77 11.51
C GLU A 145 21.93 -34.87 12.45
N ARG A 146 22.14 -33.88 13.33
CA ARG A 146 23.19 -33.95 14.38
C ARG A 146 22.96 -35.10 15.37
N GLN A 147 21.71 -35.36 15.76
CA GLN A 147 21.38 -36.48 16.66
C GLN A 147 21.64 -37.84 15.97
N LEU A 148 21.34 -37.94 14.68
CA LEU A 148 21.62 -39.14 13.89
C LEU A 148 23.12 -39.40 13.75
N GLU A 149 23.91 -38.37 13.50
CA GLU A 149 25.38 -38.46 13.45
C GLU A 149 25.99 -38.86 14.81
N GLN A 150 25.48 -38.30 15.91
CA GLN A 150 25.90 -38.67 17.27
C GLN A 150 25.52 -40.12 17.62
N ALA A 151 24.32 -40.56 17.24
CA ALA A 151 23.87 -41.95 17.43
C ALA A 151 24.67 -42.95 16.59
N THR A 152 25.14 -42.53 15.41
CA THR A 152 25.97 -43.37 14.53
C THR A 152 27.42 -43.45 15.03
N GLN A 153 27.93 -42.40 15.70
CA GLN A 153 29.25 -42.40 16.35
C GLN A 153 29.26 -43.15 17.69
N GLN A 154 28.14 -43.18 18.43
CA GLN A 154 27.98 -43.98 19.65
C GLN A 154 27.38 -45.35 19.32
N GLY A 155 28.22 -46.26 18.84
CA GLY A 155 27.82 -47.59 18.36
C GLY A 155 26.71 -48.28 19.16
N GLY A 156 25.55 -48.44 18.53
CA GLY A 156 24.64 -49.58 18.71
C GLY A 156 24.03 -49.80 20.10
N ARG A 157 23.84 -48.78 20.94
CA ARG A 157 22.98 -48.92 22.12
C ARG A 157 21.56 -48.42 21.84
N ARG A 158 20.69 -49.41 21.56
CA ARG A 158 19.23 -49.34 21.50
C ARG A 158 18.66 -48.37 22.54
N MET A 159 18.37 -47.14 22.14
CA MET A 159 17.54 -46.22 22.91
C MET A 159 16.09 -46.68 22.76
N GLU A 160 15.46 -46.99 23.88
CA GLU A 160 14.01 -47.04 23.98
C GLU A 160 13.50 -45.62 23.74
N THR A 161 12.79 -45.46 22.62
CA THR A 161 12.12 -44.23 22.22
C THR A 161 11.13 -43.81 23.30
N HIS A 162 11.58 -42.96 24.22
CA HIS A 162 10.69 -42.11 25.00
C HIS A 162 9.80 -41.36 24.00
N GLY A 163 8.49 -41.39 24.23
CA GLY A 163 7.50 -40.74 23.38
C GLY A 163 7.72 -39.23 23.34
N SER A 164 8.62 -38.79 22.47
CA SER A 164 8.61 -37.44 21.95
C SER A 164 7.28 -37.29 21.24
N ARG A 165 6.51 -36.29 21.65
CA ARG A 165 5.50 -35.69 20.77
C ARG A 165 6.27 -35.31 19.52
N HIS A 166 6.25 -36.18 18.51
CA HIS A 166 6.60 -35.80 17.16
C HIS A 166 5.64 -34.66 16.85
N PHE A 167 6.15 -33.43 16.92
CA PHE A 167 5.57 -32.36 16.15
C PHE A 167 5.63 -32.88 14.73
N ASP A 168 4.47 -33.19 14.20
CA ASP A 168 4.34 -33.80 12.88
C ASP A 168 4.47 -32.61 11.93
N ALA A 169 5.68 -32.04 11.87
CA ALA A 169 5.95 -30.70 11.33
C ALA A 169 5.48 -30.57 9.88
N ALA A 170 5.53 -31.67 9.12
CA ALA A 170 4.97 -31.75 7.78
C ALA A 170 3.43 -31.65 7.75
N THR A 171 2.76 -32.24 8.73
CA THR A 171 1.30 -32.26 8.90
C THR A 171 0.79 -30.91 9.40
N ASP A 172 1.53 -30.25 10.28
CA ASP A 172 1.22 -28.91 10.79
C ASP A 172 1.53 -27.81 9.76
N TYR A 173 2.65 -27.93 9.02
CA TYR A 173 2.94 -27.07 7.87
C TYR A 173 1.86 -27.17 6.79
N ARG A 174 1.39 -28.39 6.50
CA ARG A 174 0.32 -28.61 5.52
C ARG A 174 -1.00 -27.98 5.96
N LYS A 175 -1.38 -28.12 7.24
CA LYS A 175 -2.59 -27.46 7.77
C LYS A 175 -2.47 -25.94 7.77
N ALA A 176 -1.32 -25.41 8.18
CA ALA A 176 -1.06 -23.97 8.15
C ALA A 176 -1.11 -23.42 6.71
N SER A 177 -0.56 -24.16 5.74
CA SER A 177 -0.55 -23.76 4.33
C SER A 177 -1.95 -23.56 3.73
N GLU A 178 -2.97 -24.32 4.15
CA GLU A 178 -4.35 -24.14 3.66
C GLU A 178 -4.97 -22.84 4.15
N SER A 179 -4.72 -22.51 5.42
CA SER A 179 -5.11 -21.23 6.00
C SER A 179 -4.39 -20.08 5.30
N TRP A 180 -3.08 -20.20 5.09
CA TRP A 180 -2.29 -19.18 4.41
C TRP A 180 -2.73 -18.95 2.97
N ILE A 181 -3.00 -20.03 2.21
CA ILE A 181 -3.51 -19.92 0.83
C ILE A 181 -4.85 -19.18 0.79
N THR A 182 -5.76 -19.49 1.72
CA THR A 182 -7.08 -18.87 1.79
C THR A 182 -6.96 -17.37 2.13
N HIS A 183 -6.08 -17.02 3.05
CA HIS A 183 -5.81 -15.61 3.37
C HIS A 183 -5.19 -14.88 2.17
N LEU A 184 -4.20 -15.48 1.49
CA LEU A 184 -3.59 -14.89 0.30
C LEU A 184 -4.63 -14.65 -0.81
N ASP A 185 -5.60 -15.55 -0.98
CA ASP A 185 -6.71 -15.37 -1.93
C ASP A 185 -7.62 -14.19 -1.57
N GLY A 186 -7.94 -14.04 -0.29
CA GLY A 186 -8.66 -12.87 0.21
C GLY A 186 -7.90 -11.57 -0.07
N THR A 187 -6.61 -11.54 0.24
CA THR A 187 -5.74 -10.38 0.00
C THR A 187 -5.63 -10.05 -1.49
N ILE A 188 -5.37 -11.04 -2.35
CA ILE A 188 -5.29 -10.85 -3.82
C ILE A 188 -6.60 -10.28 -4.38
N THR A 189 -7.74 -10.81 -3.95
CA THR A 189 -9.06 -10.32 -4.38
C THR A 189 -9.28 -8.88 -3.93
N SER A 190 -8.98 -8.58 -2.66
CA SER A 190 -9.10 -7.23 -2.09
C SER A 190 -8.21 -6.22 -2.82
N LEU A 191 -6.95 -6.58 -3.09
CA LEU A 191 -6.02 -5.75 -3.86
C LEU A 191 -6.54 -5.48 -5.28
N GLY A 192 -7.12 -6.49 -5.93
CA GLY A 192 -7.73 -6.35 -7.24
C GLY A 192 -8.93 -5.39 -7.24
N THR A 193 -9.81 -5.48 -6.25
CA THR A 193 -10.92 -4.52 -6.08
C THR A 193 -10.42 -3.10 -5.79
N SER A 194 -9.41 -2.97 -4.92
CA SER A 194 -8.78 -1.68 -4.61
C SER A 194 -8.13 -1.05 -5.84
N ASP A 195 -7.48 -1.85 -6.69
CA ASP A 195 -6.89 -1.40 -7.95
C ASP A 195 -7.95 -0.86 -8.92
N GLN A 196 -9.06 -1.59 -9.09
CA GLN A 196 -10.19 -1.13 -9.90
C GLN A 196 -10.76 0.20 -9.42
N LEU A 197 -10.94 0.37 -8.11
CA LEU A 197 -11.41 1.63 -7.53
C LEU A 197 -10.42 2.78 -7.78
N ALA A 198 -9.12 2.53 -7.66
CA ALA A 198 -8.11 3.54 -7.95
C ALA A 198 -8.08 3.91 -9.43
N LEU A 199 -8.28 2.96 -10.35
CA LEU A 199 -8.41 3.26 -11.79
C LEU A 199 -9.64 4.11 -12.09
N ILE A 200 -10.79 3.82 -11.47
CA ILE A 200 -11.99 4.67 -11.56
C ILE A 200 -11.66 6.07 -11.05
N LYS A 201 -10.94 6.19 -9.94
CA LYS A 201 -10.56 7.49 -9.39
C LYS A 201 -9.63 8.28 -10.32
N ILE A 202 -8.66 7.62 -10.95
CA ILE A 202 -7.79 8.24 -11.96
C ILE A 202 -8.62 8.75 -13.15
N GLN A 203 -9.61 7.99 -13.61
CA GLN A 203 -10.51 8.42 -14.69
C GLN A 203 -11.33 9.65 -14.29
N GLU A 204 -11.84 9.68 -13.05
CA GLU A 204 -12.56 10.83 -12.50
C GLU A 204 -11.66 12.08 -12.45
N LEU A 205 -10.45 11.96 -11.89
CA LEU A 205 -9.49 13.06 -11.78
C LEU A 205 -9.09 13.59 -13.17
N ASN A 206 -8.89 12.70 -14.15
CA ASN A 206 -8.61 13.11 -15.53
C ASN A 206 -9.81 13.88 -16.15
N GLY A 207 -11.04 13.48 -15.84
CA GLY A 207 -12.24 14.21 -16.22
C GLY A 207 -12.28 15.62 -15.60
N GLN A 208 -11.94 15.75 -14.32
CA GLN A 208 -11.88 17.04 -13.62
C GLN A 208 -10.79 17.95 -14.22
N ILE A 209 -9.61 17.42 -14.54
CA ILE A 209 -8.54 18.19 -15.21
C ILE A 209 -9.01 18.73 -16.56
N SER A 210 -9.72 17.91 -17.36
CA SER A 210 -10.26 18.33 -18.64
C SER A 210 -11.27 19.47 -18.49
N GLN A 211 -12.18 19.38 -17.51
CA GLN A 211 -13.16 20.44 -17.22
C GLN A 211 -12.47 21.73 -16.74
N ALA A 212 -11.50 21.61 -15.83
CA ALA A 212 -10.71 22.75 -15.35
C ALA A 212 -9.97 23.44 -16.50
N THR A 213 -9.39 22.67 -17.42
CA THR A 213 -8.70 23.19 -18.61
C THR A 213 -9.66 23.95 -19.54
N GLN A 214 -10.87 23.43 -19.77
CA GLN A 214 -11.89 24.13 -20.57
C GLN A 214 -12.34 25.43 -19.91
N LEU A 215 -12.55 25.42 -18.59
CA LEU A 215 -12.87 26.62 -17.83
C LEU A 215 -11.76 27.67 -17.96
N ALA A 216 -10.50 27.25 -17.83
CA ALA A 216 -9.33 28.10 -18.01
C ALA A 216 -9.31 28.76 -19.39
N SER A 217 -9.50 27.96 -20.44
CA SER A 217 -9.54 28.46 -21.82
C SER A 217 -10.67 29.48 -22.02
N ASN A 218 -11.85 29.22 -21.45
CA ASN A 218 -12.99 30.13 -21.54
C ASN A 218 -12.73 31.46 -20.81
N ILE A 219 -12.07 31.41 -19.65
CA ILE A 219 -11.69 32.61 -18.88
C ILE A 219 -10.67 33.44 -19.66
N ILE A 220 -9.63 32.82 -20.22
CA ILE A 220 -8.63 33.50 -21.04
C ILE A 220 -9.28 34.14 -22.27
N ALA A 221 -10.13 33.39 -22.99
CA ALA A 221 -10.83 33.92 -24.15
C ALA A 221 -11.77 35.09 -23.81
N ALA A 222 -12.45 35.03 -22.66
CA ALA A 222 -13.29 36.13 -22.19
C ALA A 222 -12.46 37.37 -21.83
N HIS A 223 -11.30 37.17 -21.20
CA HIS A 223 -10.36 38.24 -20.88
C HIS A 223 -9.82 38.93 -22.15
N ASP A 224 -9.39 38.16 -23.15
CA ASP A 224 -8.89 38.70 -24.42
C ASP A 224 -9.95 39.52 -25.17
N ARG A 225 -11.22 39.05 -25.16
CA ARG A 225 -12.35 39.80 -25.72
C ARG A 225 -12.59 41.11 -24.97
N ALA A 226 -12.54 41.08 -23.64
CA ALA A 226 -12.72 42.28 -22.81
C ALA A 226 -11.59 43.31 -23.07
N LEU A 227 -10.34 42.88 -23.15
CA LEU A 227 -9.22 43.74 -23.50
C LEU A 227 -9.38 44.34 -24.90
N THR A 228 -9.74 43.52 -25.89
CA THR A 228 -9.94 43.98 -27.27
C THR A 228 -11.05 45.02 -27.35
N ALA A 229 -12.19 44.80 -26.68
CA ALA A 229 -13.29 45.76 -26.64
C ALA A 229 -12.87 47.10 -26.00
N THR A 230 -12.09 47.04 -24.92
CA THR A 230 -11.57 48.23 -24.23
C THR A 230 -10.62 49.01 -25.13
N ILE A 231 -9.68 48.34 -25.81
CA ILE A 231 -8.74 48.97 -26.74
C ILE A 231 -9.48 49.62 -27.92
N THR A 232 -10.52 48.97 -28.43
CA THR A 232 -11.31 49.49 -29.56
C THR A 232 -12.05 50.77 -29.18
N ASN A 233 -12.61 50.83 -27.97
CA ASN A 233 -13.31 52.01 -27.46
C ASN A 233 -12.38 53.17 -27.08
N VAL A 234 -11.09 52.92 -26.80
CA VAL A 234 -10.10 53.98 -26.51
C VAL A 234 -9.51 54.59 -27.78
N LYS A 235 -9.56 53.88 -28.91
CA LYS A 235 -9.04 54.35 -30.21
C LYS A 235 -10.08 55.09 -31.08
N ALA A 236 -11.35 55.08 -30.69
CA ALA A 236 -12.44 55.82 -31.33
C ALA A 236 -12.58 57.22 -30.72
#